data_AF-A0A933YJV9-F1
#
_entry.id   AF-A0A933YJV9-F1
#
_cell.length_a   1.000
_cell.length_b   1.000
_cell.length_c   1.000
_cell.angle_alpha   90.00
_cell.angle_beta   90.00
_cell.angle_gamma   90.00
#
_symmetry.space_group_name_H-M   'P 1'
#
loop_
_entity.id
_entity.type
_entity.pdbx_description
1 polymer ?
#
loop_
_entity_poly.entity_id
_entity_poly.type
_entity_poly.pdbx_seq_one_letter_code
_entity_poly.pdbx_strand_id
1 'polypeptide(L)'
;MEIPALNLAEQPPVLPHPTYKVGVRRRTRQVLIGGIKVGGGAPISVQTMTKTKTSDVAGTVKQIVDAAEAGCDIVRVTVNDKEAADAMAAIVRQSPIPVVADIHFNHVFALKAVAAGVAKVRLNPGNIGSKDRIYEVLTAAKNKGVPIRIGVNSGSLEEDILEKHGYPTAEALYESAMRHVGICDEFGFNDVIISVKSTDVRLMIEAYRLVAERTDIPLHLGVTEAGTTRIGTIKSAVGIGTLLSEGIGDTIRVSLTDEPVKEIEVGKEILRSLGLATRNVELIACPTCGRLEVDLFGI
;
A
#
# COMPACT_ATOMS: atom_id res chain seq x y z
N MET A 1 38.50 17.02 23.25
CA MET A 1 37.90 16.68 21.93
C MET A 1 36.43 17.02 22.03
N GLU A 2 36.08 18.24 21.63
CA GLU A 2 34.69 18.69 21.55
C GLU A 2 34.06 18.10 20.29
N ILE A 3 32.88 17.50 20.45
CA ILE A 3 32.07 17.01 19.33
C ILE A 3 31.49 18.26 18.66
N PRO A 4 31.70 18.47 17.34
CA PRO A 4 31.17 19.65 16.69
C PRO A 4 29.65 19.59 16.68
N ALA A 5 29.02 20.65 17.19
CA ALA A 5 27.58 20.84 17.14
C ALA A 5 27.11 20.78 15.68
N LEU A 6 26.16 19.88 15.39
CA LEU A 6 25.46 19.90 14.11
C LEU A 6 24.79 21.27 13.96
N ASN A 7 25.20 21.99 12.92
CA ASN A 7 24.59 23.24 12.51
C ASN A 7 23.14 22.96 12.09
N LEU A 8 22.17 23.33 12.93
CA LEU A 8 20.73 23.18 12.71
C LEU A 8 20.16 24.24 11.73
N ALA A 9 20.98 24.83 10.88
CA ALA A 9 20.54 25.82 9.91
C ALA A 9 19.88 25.14 8.69
N GLU A 10 18.63 25.53 8.45
CA GLU A 10 17.74 25.18 7.33
C GLU A 10 16.95 23.87 7.47
N GLN A 11 16.16 23.77 8.55
CA GLN A 11 14.92 23.00 8.44
C GLN A 11 13.96 23.75 7.50
N PRO A 12 13.37 23.08 6.48
CA PRO A 12 12.35 23.71 5.65
C PRO A 12 11.20 24.21 6.55
N PRO A 13 10.51 25.29 6.18
CA PRO A 13 9.43 25.83 6.99
C PRO A 13 8.41 24.72 7.26
N VAL A 14 8.07 24.52 8.54
CA VAL A 14 6.95 23.67 8.94
C VAL A 14 5.70 24.29 8.32
N LEU A 15 5.26 23.73 7.20
CA LEU A 15 4.02 24.15 6.56
C LEU A 15 2.89 23.94 7.58
N PRO A 16 1.96 24.90 7.74
CA PRO A 16 0.80 24.69 8.59
C PRO A 16 0.04 23.48 8.05
N HIS A 17 0.14 22.35 8.74
CA HIS A 17 -0.56 21.14 8.34
C HIS A 17 -2.07 21.42 8.35
N PRO A 18 -2.83 20.94 7.34
CA PRO A 18 -4.28 20.95 7.41
C PRO A 18 -4.69 20.35 8.76
N THR A 19 -5.63 21.01 9.45
CA THR A 19 -6.13 20.55 10.75
C THR A 19 -6.97 19.29 10.55
N TYR A 20 -6.32 18.16 10.30
CA TYR A 20 -6.98 16.87 10.24
C TYR A 20 -7.55 16.57 11.63
N LYS A 21 -8.88 16.57 11.72
CA LYS A 21 -9.56 16.15 12.95
C LYS A 21 -9.32 14.65 13.11
N VAL A 22 -8.67 14.28 14.21
CA VAL A 22 -8.43 12.89 14.56
C VAL A 22 -9.73 12.09 14.44
N GLY A 23 -9.71 11.04 13.63
CA GLY A 23 -10.87 10.17 13.40
C GLY A 23 -11.82 10.58 12.27
N VAL A 24 -11.62 11.73 11.60
CA VAL A 24 -12.42 12.10 10.42
C VAL A 24 -11.72 11.62 9.14
N ARG A 25 -12.30 10.62 8.47
CA ARG A 25 -11.76 10.07 7.21
C ARG A 25 -11.80 11.13 6.09
N ARG A 26 -10.69 11.24 5.34
CA ARG A 26 -10.63 11.98 4.07
C ARG A 26 -11.68 11.45 3.10
N ARG A 27 -12.37 12.36 2.40
CA ARG A 27 -13.29 11.98 1.32
C ARG A 27 -12.48 11.50 0.11
N THR A 28 -12.81 10.31 -0.36
CA THR A 28 -12.21 9.70 -1.54
C THR A 28 -13.30 9.14 -2.44
N ARG A 29 -13.02 9.06 -3.75
CA ARG A 29 -13.84 8.23 -4.64
C ARG A 29 -13.75 6.76 -4.21
N GLN A 30 -14.74 5.95 -4.58
CA GLN A 30 -14.76 4.53 -4.24
C GLN A 30 -14.31 3.68 -5.43
N VAL A 31 -13.45 2.70 -5.17
CA VAL A 31 -12.98 1.70 -6.13
C VAL A 31 -13.29 0.31 -5.58
N LEU A 32 -13.71 -0.62 -6.45
CA LEU A 32 -14.02 -2.00 -6.08
C LEU A 32 -12.86 -2.93 -6.44
N ILE A 33 -12.42 -3.75 -5.48
CA ILE A 33 -11.38 -4.77 -5.68
C ILE A 33 -11.98 -6.13 -5.37
N GLY A 34 -12.46 -6.85 -6.39
CA GLY A 34 -13.02 -8.19 -6.21
C GLY A 34 -14.18 -8.25 -5.20
N GLY A 35 -15.01 -7.20 -5.16
CA GLY A 35 -16.12 -7.06 -4.19
C GLY A 35 -15.77 -6.23 -2.95
N ILE A 36 -14.49 -5.97 -2.67
CA ILE A 36 -14.06 -5.15 -1.53
C ILE A 36 -14.04 -3.68 -1.93
N LYS A 37 -14.80 -2.86 -1.21
CA LYS A 37 -14.87 -1.42 -1.39
C LYS A 37 -13.65 -0.75 -0.76
N VAL A 38 -12.91 0.03 -1.54
CA VAL A 38 -11.78 0.85 -1.09
C VAL A 38 -12.06 2.31 -1.39
N GLY A 39 -11.94 3.17 -0.38
CA GLY A 39 -12.35 4.57 -0.46
C GLY A 39 -13.84 4.80 -0.29
N GLY A 40 -14.28 6.05 -0.43
CA GLY A 40 -15.69 6.44 -0.23
C GLY A 40 -16.19 6.24 1.20
N GLY A 41 -15.30 6.28 2.20
CA GLY A 41 -15.65 6.03 3.60
C GLY A 41 -15.81 4.55 3.97
N ALA A 42 -15.46 3.62 3.07
CA ALA A 42 -15.41 2.21 3.39
C ALA A 42 -14.38 1.91 4.52
N PRO A 43 -14.56 0.79 5.25
CA PRO A 43 -13.55 0.28 6.17
C PRO A 43 -12.18 0.16 5.50
N ILE A 44 -11.12 0.43 6.24
CA ILE A 44 -9.75 0.36 5.71
C ILE A 44 -9.36 -1.11 5.62
N SER A 45 -9.14 -1.60 4.40
CA SER A 45 -8.75 -2.98 4.17
C SER A 45 -7.25 -3.22 4.43
N VAL A 46 -6.91 -4.33 5.06
CA VAL A 46 -5.55 -4.82 5.29
C VAL A 46 -5.13 -5.74 4.15
N GLN A 47 -4.03 -5.40 3.48
CA GLN A 47 -3.44 -6.22 2.41
C GLN A 47 -2.12 -6.83 2.86
N THR A 48 -1.76 -7.97 2.27
CA THR A 48 -0.40 -8.53 2.33
C THR A 48 0.11 -8.90 0.94
N MET A 49 1.31 -9.45 0.86
CA MET A 49 1.88 -9.99 -0.37
C MET A 49 2.49 -11.37 -0.12
N THR A 50 2.25 -12.31 -1.02
CA THR A 50 2.89 -13.62 -0.97
C THR A 50 4.40 -13.51 -1.18
N LYS A 51 5.13 -14.49 -0.66
CA LYS A 51 6.60 -14.60 -0.74
C LYS A 51 7.07 -15.83 -1.50
N THR A 52 6.15 -16.75 -1.81
CA THR A 52 6.39 -17.91 -2.66
C THR A 52 6.70 -17.49 -4.09
N LYS A 53 7.34 -18.38 -4.85
CA LYS A 53 7.40 -18.25 -6.31
C LYS A 53 5.99 -18.48 -6.85
N THR A 54 5.45 -17.53 -7.61
CA THR A 54 4.07 -17.61 -8.13
C THR A 54 3.81 -18.85 -8.98
N SER A 55 4.83 -19.37 -9.68
CA SER A 55 4.72 -20.61 -10.45
C SER A 55 4.50 -21.86 -9.57
N ASP A 56 4.85 -21.80 -8.29
CA ASP A 56 4.39 -22.78 -7.29
C ASP A 56 2.96 -22.43 -6.86
N VAL A 57 1.99 -22.90 -7.65
CA VAL A 57 0.57 -22.66 -7.42
C VAL A 57 0.13 -23.19 -6.06
N ALA A 58 0.57 -24.40 -5.68
CA ALA A 58 0.14 -25.04 -4.43
C ALA A 58 0.64 -24.27 -3.21
N GLY A 59 1.94 -23.94 -3.18
CA GLY A 59 2.53 -23.14 -2.11
C GLY A 59 1.94 -21.73 -2.03
N THR A 60 1.72 -21.09 -3.18
CA THR A 60 1.13 -19.75 -3.25
C THR A 60 -0.31 -19.74 -2.76
N VAL A 61 -1.15 -20.67 -3.22
CA VAL A 61 -2.55 -20.81 -2.76
C VAL A 61 -2.58 -21.11 -1.26
N LYS A 62 -1.71 -22.00 -0.75
CA LYS A 62 -1.60 -22.25 0.68
C LYS A 62 -1.32 -20.96 1.47
N GLN A 63 -0.34 -20.17 1.06
CA GLN A 63 0.00 -18.92 1.76
C GLN A 63 -1.14 -17.89 1.69
N ILE A 64 -1.92 -17.90 0.60
CA ILE A 64 -3.13 -17.05 0.48
C ILE A 64 -4.22 -17.51 1.44
N VAL A 65 -4.44 -18.83 1.59
CA VAL A 65 -5.39 -19.38 2.57
C VAL A 65 -4.97 -19.00 3.99
N ASP A 66 -3.70 -19.21 4.35
CA ASP A 66 -3.16 -18.82 5.66
C ASP A 66 -3.33 -17.30 5.92
N ALA A 67 -3.12 -16.47 4.88
CA ALA A 67 -3.35 -15.03 4.95
C ALA A 67 -4.84 -14.68 5.16
N ALA A 68 -5.76 -15.36 4.47
CA ALA A 68 -7.19 -15.16 4.64
C ALA A 68 -7.67 -15.56 6.04
N GLU A 69 -7.16 -16.67 6.58
CA GLU A 69 -7.45 -17.12 7.96
C GLU A 69 -6.94 -16.12 9.02
N ALA A 70 -5.78 -15.49 8.78
CA ALA A 70 -5.30 -14.38 9.61
C ALA A 70 -6.15 -13.09 9.48
N GLY A 71 -7.09 -13.07 8.53
CA GLY A 71 -8.02 -11.98 8.25
C GLY A 71 -7.42 -10.90 7.34
N CYS A 72 -6.62 -11.31 6.36
CA CYS A 72 -6.28 -10.46 5.22
C CYS A 72 -7.50 -10.21 4.34
N ASP A 73 -7.67 -8.98 3.88
CA ASP A 73 -8.76 -8.64 2.96
C ASP A 73 -8.35 -8.86 1.50
N ILE A 74 -7.12 -8.51 1.13
CA ILE A 74 -6.65 -8.51 -0.26
C ILE A 74 -5.20 -9.00 -0.30
N VAL A 75 -4.89 -9.98 -1.16
CA VAL A 75 -3.53 -10.50 -1.30
C VAL A 75 -2.89 -10.06 -2.61
N ARG A 76 -1.63 -9.68 -2.57
CA ARG A 76 -0.83 -9.39 -3.76
C ARG A 76 0.12 -10.54 -4.08
N VAL A 77 0.27 -10.83 -5.37
CA VAL A 77 1.13 -11.89 -5.91
C VAL A 77 2.01 -11.29 -7.01
N THR A 78 3.30 -11.62 -7.02
CA THR A 78 4.24 -11.13 -8.05
C THR A 78 4.00 -11.80 -9.40
N VAL A 79 4.12 -11.06 -10.49
CA VAL A 79 4.08 -11.60 -11.86
C VAL A 79 5.28 -11.08 -12.63
N ASN A 80 6.42 -11.74 -12.44
CA ASN A 80 7.73 -11.31 -12.91
C ASN A 80 8.26 -12.11 -14.11
N ASP A 81 7.66 -13.26 -14.43
CA ASP A 81 8.04 -14.12 -15.54
C ASP A 81 6.80 -14.79 -16.17
N LYS A 82 7.03 -15.57 -17.23
CA LYS A 82 5.96 -16.21 -18.01
C LYS A 82 5.25 -17.28 -17.19
N GLU A 83 5.99 -18.05 -16.41
CA GLU A 83 5.48 -19.14 -15.58
C GLU A 83 4.57 -18.59 -14.47
N ALA A 84 4.94 -17.47 -13.85
CA ALA A 84 4.11 -16.74 -12.91
C ALA A 84 2.82 -16.24 -13.58
N ALA A 85 2.91 -15.67 -14.79
CA ALA A 85 1.75 -15.19 -15.52
C ALA A 85 0.79 -16.33 -15.91
N ASP A 86 1.33 -17.48 -16.33
CA ASP A 86 0.56 -18.66 -16.70
C ASP A 86 -0.10 -19.33 -15.47
N ALA A 87 0.47 -19.17 -14.28
CA ALA A 87 -0.07 -19.68 -13.01
C ALA A 87 -1.27 -18.87 -12.46
N MET A 88 -1.44 -17.60 -12.87
CA MET A 88 -2.41 -16.69 -12.27
C MET A 88 -3.86 -17.19 -12.30
N ALA A 89 -4.30 -17.81 -13.40
CA ALA A 89 -5.68 -18.29 -13.52
C ALA A 89 -6.00 -19.40 -12.50
N ALA A 90 -5.03 -20.28 -12.24
CA ALA A 90 -5.19 -21.34 -11.23
C ALA A 90 -5.21 -20.77 -9.81
N ILE A 91 -4.37 -19.76 -9.53
CA ILE A 91 -4.31 -19.09 -8.22
C ILE A 91 -5.61 -18.32 -7.94
N VAL A 92 -6.05 -17.48 -8.88
CA VAL A 92 -7.28 -16.69 -8.74
C VAL A 92 -8.49 -17.58 -8.46
N ARG A 93 -8.63 -18.69 -9.19
CA ARG A 93 -9.76 -19.63 -9.02
C ARG A 93 -9.79 -20.31 -7.65
N GLN A 94 -8.63 -20.53 -7.02
CA GLN A 94 -8.51 -21.23 -5.74
C GLN A 94 -8.41 -20.27 -4.54
N SER A 95 -8.23 -18.97 -4.79
CA SER A 95 -8.04 -17.99 -3.74
C SER A 95 -9.36 -17.69 -3.01
N PRO A 96 -9.40 -17.75 -1.67
CA PRO A 96 -10.56 -17.31 -0.88
C PRO A 96 -10.74 -15.79 -0.82
N ILE A 97 -9.73 -15.01 -1.22
CA ILE A 97 -9.72 -13.53 -1.16
C ILE A 97 -9.29 -12.90 -2.50
N PRO A 98 -9.63 -11.62 -2.77
CA PRO A 98 -9.20 -10.92 -3.97
C PRO A 98 -7.68 -10.94 -4.20
N VAL A 99 -7.25 -11.34 -5.40
CA VAL A 99 -5.83 -11.41 -5.80
C VAL A 99 -5.44 -10.20 -6.65
N VAL A 100 -4.32 -9.58 -6.30
CA VAL A 100 -3.69 -8.45 -7.02
C VAL A 100 -2.45 -8.94 -7.74
N ALA A 101 -2.35 -8.74 -9.05
CA ALA A 101 -1.10 -8.98 -9.79
C ALA A 101 -0.14 -7.80 -9.65
N ASP A 102 1.11 -8.06 -9.25
CA ASP A 102 2.17 -7.05 -9.18
C ASP A 102 3.06 -7.13 -10.42
N ILE A 103 2.95 -6.13 -11.30
CA ILE A 103 3.63 -6.10 -12.60
C ILE A 103 4.40 -4.79 -12.72
N HIS A 104 5.63 -4.86 -13.22
CA HIS A 104 6.51 -3.69 -13.34
C HIS A 104 6.54 -3.12 -14.76
N PHE A 105 6.84 -3.94 -15.78
CA PHE A 105 7.12 -3.45 -17.14
C PHE A 105 6.39 -4.19 -18.26
N ASN A 106 5.86 -5.40 -18.01
CA ASN A 106 5.46 -6.30 -19.08
C ASN A 106 3.93 -6.23 -19.37
N HIS A 107 3.57 -5.58 -20.49
CA HIS A 107 2.18 -5.49 -20.96
C HIS A 107 1.51 -6.85 -21.20
N VAL A 108 2.24 -7.84 -21.73
CA VAL A 108 1.70 -9.19 -21.98
C VAL A 108 1.30 -9.84 -20.66
N PHE A 109 2.11 -9.67 -19.61
CA PHE A 109 1.77 -10.19 -18.28
C PHE A 109 0.56 -9.47 -17.69
N ALA A 110 0.41 -8.17 -17.94
CA ALA A 110 -0.75 -7.41 -17.48
C ALA A 110 -2.04 -7.90 -18.16
N LEU A 111 -2.01 -8.08 -19.48
CA LEU A 111 -3.14 -8.62 -20.24
C LEU A 111 -3.50 -10.05 -19.79
N LYS A 112 -2.49 -10.91 -19.59
CA LYS A 112 -2.69 -12.26 -19.05
C LYS A 112 -3.31 -12.25 -17.66
N ALA A 113 -2.83 -11.39 -16.76
CA ALA A 113 -3.37 -11.27 -15.40
C ALA A 113 -4.84 -10.80 -15.42
N VAL A 114 -5.16 -9.80 -16.24
CA VAL A 114 -6.55 -9.33 -16.43
C VAL A 114 -7.43 -10.46 -16.98
N ALA A 115 -6.95 -11.20 -18.00
CA ALA A 115 -7.66 -12.35 -18.56
C ALA A 115 -7.87 -13.48 -17.54
N ALA A 116 -6.91 -13.68 -16.63
CA ALA A 116 -6.98 -14.65 -15.53
C ALA A 116 -7.99 -14.26 -14.43
N GLY A 117 -8.54 -13.05 -14.46
CA GLY A 117 -9.57 -12.62 -13.51
C GLY A 117 -9.04 -12.03 -12.20
N VAL A 118 -7.83 -11.47 -12.20
CA VAL A 118 -7.31 -10.76 -11.01
C VAL A 118 -8.23 -9.60 -10.62
N ALA A 119 -8.31 -9.32 -9.32
CA ALA A 119 -9.18 -8.29 -8.77
C ALA A 119 -8.62 -6.87 -8.89
N LYS A 120 -7.31 -6.74 -9.13
CA LYS A 120 -6.59 -5.47 -9.34
C LYS A 120 -5.23 -5.78 -9.97
N VAL A 121 -4.69 -4.84 -10.73
CA VAL A 121 -3.30 -4.87 -11.18
C VAL A 121 -2.54 -3.72 -10.53
N ARG A 122 -1.37 -3.96 -9.93
CA ARG A 122 -0.40 -2.89 -9.66
C ARG A 122 0.47 -2.76 -10.89
N LEU A 123 0.47 -1.57 -11.46
CA LEU A 123 1.26 -1.22 -12.61
C LEU A 123 1.46 0.30 -12.66
N ASN A 124 2.63 0.74 -13.10
CA ASN A 124 2.88 2.14 -13.45
C ASN A 124 2.77 2.27 -14.98
N PRO A 125 1.74 2.94 -15.53
CA PRO A 125 1.50 3.02 -16.97
C PRO A 125 2.71 3.48 -17.79
N GLY A 126 3.48 4.44 -17.30
CA GLY A 126 4.68 4.94 -18.00
C GLY A 126 5.77 3.88 -18.22
N ASN A 127 5.74 2.78 -17.46
CA ASN A 127 6.74 1.71 -17.52
C ASN A 127 6.39 0.60 -18.54
N ILE A 128 5.20 0.65 -19.14
CA ILE A 128 4.72 -0.36 -20.10
C ILE A 128 5.35 -0.21 -21.50
N GLY A 129 5.77 1.00 -21.85
CA GLY A 129 6.32 1.34 -23.16
C GLY A 129 5.35 2.17 -24.00
N SER A 130 5.07 1.74 -25.23
CA SER A 130 4.31 2.54 -26.20
C SER A 130 2.87 2.85 -25.76
N LYS A 131 2.33 3.97 -26.26
CA LYS A 131 0.93 4.36 -26.02
C LYS A 131 -0.07 3.27 -26.39
N ASP A 132 0.17 2.53 -27.47
CA ASP A 132 -0.70 1.42 -27.90
C ASP A 132 -0.76 0.30 -26.84
N ARG A 133 0.38 -0.08 -26.25
CA ARG A 133 0.42 -1.11 -25.20
C ARG A 133 -0.28 -0.65 -23.93
N ILE A 134 -0.12 0.62 -23.57
CA ILE A 134 -0.82 1.22 -22.44
C ILE A 134 -2.33 1.19 -22.69
N TYR A 135 -2.76 1.63 -23.88
CA TYR A 135 -4.15 1.62 -24.30
C TYR A 135 -4.78 0.22 -24.23
N GLU A 136 -4.07 -0.80 -24.74
CA GLU A 136 -4.53 -2.20 -24.67
C GLU A 136 -4.76 -2.65 -23.23
N VAL A 137 -3.78 -2.40 -22.33
CA VAL A 137 -3.88 -2.82 -20.92
C VAL A 137 -5.01 -2.09 -20.20
N LEU A 138 -5.12 -0.77 -20.35
CA LEU A 138 -6.16 0.02 -19.69
C LEU A 138 -7.55 -0.33 -20.24
N THR A 139 -7.68 -0.57 -21.54
CA THR A 139 -8.94 -1.01 -22.16
C THR A 139 -9.35 -2.38 -21.65
N ALA A 140 -8.42 -3.34 -21.60
CA ALA A 140 -8.70 -4.67 -21.07
C ALA A 140 -9.13 -4.61 -19.59
N ALA A 141 -8.42 -3.82 -18.78
CA ALA A 141 -8.73 -3.62 -17.37
C ALA A 141 -10.12 -2.99 -17.19
N LYS A 142 -10.43 -1.92 -17.94
CA LYS A 142 -11.72 -1.22 -17.90
C LYS A 142 -12.88 -2.13 -18.28
N ASN A 143 -12.74 -2.89 -19.37
CA ASN A 143 -13.77 -3.82 -19.85
C ASN A 143 -14.07 -4.95 -18.84
N LYS A 144 -13.11 -5.27 -17.97
CA LYS A 144 -13.26 -6.27 -16.91
C LYS A 144 -13.56 -5.67 -15.53
N GLY A 145 -13.63 -4.34 -15.41
CA GLY A 145 -13.79 -3.67 -14.11
C GLY A 145 -12.63 -3.91 -13.15
N VAL A 146 -11.41 -4.09 -13.67
CA VAL A 146 -10.20 -4.32 -12.88
C VAL A 146 -9.48 -2.99 -12.65
N PRO A 147 -9.40 -2.49 -11.40
CA PRO A 147 -8.69 -1.25 -11.11
C PRO A 147 -7.17 -1.39 -11.27
N ILE A 148 -6.51 -0.25 -11.47
CA ILE A 148 -5.05 -0.13 -11.51
C ILE A 148 -4.56 0.59 -10.26
N ARG A 149 -3.56 0.01 -9.57
CA ARG A 149 -2.78 0.75 -8.56
C ARG A 149 -1.50 1.27 -9.17
N ILE A 150 -1.36 2.59 -9.21
CA ILE A 150 -0.10 3.29 -9.49
C ILE A 150 0.72 3.31 -8.20
N GLY A 151 1.94 2.78 -8.24
CA GLY A 151 2.80 2.67 -7.08
C GLY A 151 4.18 3.26 -7.34
N VAL A 152 4.41 4.46 -6.81
CA VAL A 152 5.69 5.17 -6.87
C VAL A 152 6.48 4.87 -5.60
N ASN A 153 7.79 4.64 -5.75
CA ASN A 153 8.71 4.47 -4.62
C ASN A 153 9.86 5.47 -4.76
N SER A 154 10.32 6.04 -3.65
CA SER A 154 11.42 7.02 -3.66
C SER A 154 12.73 6.47 -4.23
N GLY A 155 12.99 5.17 -4.08
CA GLY A 155 14.17 4.51 -4.63
C GLY A 155 14.10 4.16 -6.13
N SER A 156 12.98 4.44 -6.80
CA SER A 156 12.78 4.09 -8.22
C SER A 156 12.03 5.19 -8.98
N LEU A 157 12.29 6.45 -8.64
CA LEU A 157 11.78 7.60 -9.39
C LEU A 157 12.39 7.64 -10.79
N GLU A 158 11.63 8.20 -11.74
CA GLU A 158 12.14 8.46 -13.09
C GLU A 158 13.30 9.46 -13.06
N GLU A 159 14.29 9.24 -13.93
CA GLU A 159 15.55 10.00 -13.98
C GLU A 159 15.31 11.50 -14.18
N ASP A 160 14.38 11.87 -15.07
CA ASP A 160 14.07 13.26 -15.37
C ASP A 160 13.42 14.01 -14.19
N ILE A 161 12.60 13.31 -13.39
CA ILE A 161 12.06 13.86 -12.15
C ILE A 161 13.17 14.01 -11.12
N LEU A 162 14.03 12.98 -10.98
CA LEU A 162 15.11 13.01 -10.02
C LEU A 162 16.11 14.13 -10.34
N GLU A 163 16.45 14.35 -11.60
CA GLU A 163 17.30 15.45 -12.06
C GLU A 163 16.67 16.82 -11.76
N LYS A 164 15.36 16.97 -12.02
CA LYS A 164 14.63 18.22 -11.76
C LYS A 164 14.60 18.60 -10.28
N HIS A 165 14.43 17.62 -9.38
CA HIS A 165 14.31 17.84 -7.93
C HIS A 165 15.62 17.66 -7.17
N GLY A 166 16.66 17.13 -7.82
CA GLY A 166 17.98 16.82 -7.27
C GLY A 166 18.03 15.57 -6.39
N TYR A 167 16.99 15.31 -5.60
CA TYR A 167 16.85 14.12 -4.75
C TYR A 167 15.37 13.75 -4.58
N PRO A 168 15.04 12.56 -4.01
CA PRO A 168 13.64 12.19 -3.77
C PRO A 168 12.97 13.12 -2.74
N THR A 169 12.05 13.97 -3.22
CA THR A 169 11.20 14.87 -2.41
C THR A 169 9.74 14.43 -2.42
N ALA A 170 8.91 15.02 -1.56
CA ALA A 170 7.47 14.77 -1.57
C ALA A 170 6.85 15.21 -2.91
N GLU A 171 7.33 16.34 -3.44
CA GLU A 171 6.95 16.90 -4.74
C GLU A 171 7.36 15.98 -5.89
N ALA A 172 8.55 15.38 -5.85
CA ALA A 172 9.00 14.42 -6.86
C ALA A 172 8.11 13.16 -6.88
N LEU A 173 7.79 12.62 -5.70
CA LEU A 173 6.89 11.47 -5.55
C LEU A 173 5.47 11.79 -6.05
N TYR A 174 4.96 12.97 -5.71
CA TYR A 174 3.68 13.46 -6.20
C TYR A 174 3.68 13.63 -7.71
N GLU A 175 4.71 14.26 -8.28
CA GLU A 175 4.85 14.50 -9.71
C GLU A 175 4.88 13.18 -10.50
N SER A 176 5.65 12.19 -10.04
CA SER A 176 5.69 10.85 -10.63
C SER A 176 4.32 10.15 -10.56
N ALA A 177 3.65 10.22 -9.41
CA ALA A 177 2.33 9.61 -9.25
C ALA A 177 1.31 10.25 -10.20
N MET A 178 1.28 11.58 -10.26
CA MET A 178 0.33 12.32 -11.10
C MET A 178 0.65 12.23 -12.59
N ARG A 179 1.92 12.07 -12.98
CA ARG A 179 2.30 11.73 -14.37
C ARG A 179 1.60 10.46 -14.83
N HIS A 180 1.67 9.41 -14.01
CA HIS A 180 1.01 8.15 -14.32
C HIS A 180 -0.52 8.23 -14.26
N VAL A 181 -1.08 9.02 -13.35
CA VAL A 181 -2.54 9.28 -13.31
C VAL A 181 -2.98 10.00 -14.58
N GLY A 182 -2.24 11.02 -15.03
CA GLY A 182 -2.53 11.73 -16.27
C GLY A 182 -2.57 10.82 -17.49
N ILE A 183 -1.70 9.80 -17.54
CA ILE A 183 -1.75 8.77 -18.60
C ILE A 183 -3.07 7.99 -18.52
N CYS A 184 -3.53 7.59 -17.33
CA CYS A 184 -4.84 6.94 -17.18
C CYS A 184 -5.99 7.86 -17.61
N ASP A 185 -5.92 9.15 -17.26
CA ASP A 185 -6.93 10.15 -17.59
C ASP A 185 -7.00 10.40 -19.11
N GLU A 186 -5.87 10.42 -19.83
CA GLU A 186 -5.81 10.49 -21.31
C GLU A 186 -6.65 9.39 -21.98
N PHE A 187 -6.77 8.22 -21.34
CA PHE A 187 -7.55 7.08 -21.82
C PHE A 187 -8.91 6.93 -21.10
N GLY A 188 -9.32 7.91 -20.30
CA GLY A 188 -10.59 7.90 -19.57
C GLY A 188 -10.70 6.73 -18.58
N PHE A 189 -9.60 6.35 -17.93
CA PHE A 189 -9.52 5.28 -16.94
C PHE A 189 -9.47 5.87 -15.52
N ASN A 190 -10.56 5.76 -14.76
CA ASN A 190 -10.70 6.42 -13.46
C ASN A 190 -10.57 5.49 -12.25
N ASP A 191 -10.59 4.17 -12.46
CA ASP A 191 -10.52 3.15 -11.40
C ASP A 191 -9.08 2.97 -10.88
N VAL A 192 -8.54 4.05 -10.33
CA VAL A 192 -7.14 4.21 -9.94
C VAL A 192 -7.00 4.29 -8.43
N ILE A 193 -5.95 3.66 -7.91
CA ILE A 193 -5.49 3.77 -6.52
C ILE A 193 -4.03 4.22 -6.54
N ILE A 194 -3.60 5.05 -5.60
CA ILE A 194 -2.21 5.54 -5.53
C ILE A 194 -1.50 5.01 -4.29
N SER A 195 -0.21 4.72 -4.42
CA SER A 195 0.72 4.63 -3.29
C SER A 195 2.01 5.36 -3.61
N VAL A 196 2.49 6.19 -2.69
CA VAL A 196 3.79 6.88 -2.73
C VAL A 196 4.61 6.44 -1.53
N LYS A 197 5.49 5.44 -1.71
CA LYS A 197 6.20 4.81 -0.60
C LYS A 197 7.64 5.29 -0.51
N SER A 198 8.14 5.37 0.73
CA SER A 198 9.54 5.64 1.01
C SER A 198 10.01 4.78 2.19
N THR A 199 11.31 4.53 2.25
CA THR A 199 11.97 3.97 3.43
C THR A 199 12.16 5.04 4.51
N ASP A 200 12.23 6.33 4.16
CA ASP A 200 12.16 7.43 5.12
C ASP A 200 10.69 7.71 5.46
N VAL A 201 10.34 7.51 6.73
CA VAL A 201 8.98 7.69 7.24
C VAL A 201 8.51 9.14 7.14
N ARG A 202 9.39 10.12 7.36
CA ARG A 202 9.02 11.55 7.29
C ARG A 202 8.67 11.93 5.86
N LEU A 203 9.53 11.56 4.91
CA LEU A 203 9.28 11.77 3.48
C LEU A 203 7.98 11.08 3.04
N MET A 204 7.75 9.85 3.49
CA MET A 204 6.52 9.11 3.17
C MET A 204 5.27 9.86 3.65
N ILE A 205 5.29 10.37 4.89
CA ILE A 205 4.17 11.12 5.47
C ILE A 205 3.90 12.38 4.65
N GLU A 206 4.93 13.19 4.36
CA GLU A 206 4.77 14.41 3.56
C GLU A 206 4.25 14.12 2.14
N ALA A 207 4.75 13.08 1.49
CA ALA A 207 4.29 12.69 0.16
C ALA A 207 2.80 12.27 0.16
N TYR A 208 2.35 11.47 1.13
CA TYR A 208 0.94 11.10 1.22
C TYR A 208 0.05 12.29 1.57
N ARG A 209 0.49 13.20 2.44
CA ARG A 209 -0.25 14.44 2.75
C ARG A 209 -0.43 15.30 1.49
N LEU A 210 0.63 15.47 0.71
CA LEU A 210 0.59 16.22 -0.54
C LEU A 210 -0.36 15.61 -1.57
N VAL A 211 -0.33 14.28 -1.76
CA VAL A 211 -1.29 13.58 -2.64
C VAL A 211 -2.72 13.69 -2.11
N ALA A 212 -2.91 13.57 -0.80
CA ALA A 212 -4.21 13.62 -0.15
C ALA A 212 -4.88 15.00 -0.26
N GLU A 213 -4.11 16.08 -0.20
CA GLU A 213 -4.58 17.46 -0.34
C GLU A 213 -5.05 17.78 -1.75
N ARG A 214 -4.41 17.20 -2.77
CA ARG A 214 -4.59 17.60 -4.19
C ARG A 214 -5.44 16.65 -5.01
N THR A 215 -5.89 15.53 -4.44
CA THR A 215 -6.65 14.51 -5.15
C THR A 215 -7.78 13.96 -4.27
N ASP A 216 -8.73 13.23 -4.86
CA ASP A 216 -9.74 12.43 -4.14
C ASP A 216 -9.49 10.92 -4.31
N ILE A 217 -8.33 10.54 -4.85
CA ILE A 217 -7.99 9.16 -5.20
C ILE A 217 -7.74 8.34 -3.93
N PRO A 218 -8.21 7.08 -3.84
CA PRO A 218 -7.89 6.21 -2.72
C PRO A 218 -6.39 5.95 -2.58
N LEU A 219 -5.92 5.91 -1.34
CA LEU A 219 -4.51 5.77 -1.00
C LEU A 219 -4.24 4.42 -0.35
N HIS A 220 -3.33 3.66 -0.95
CA HIS A 220 -2.75 2.44 -0.39
C HIS A 220 -1.50 2.81 0.40
N LEU A 221 -1.63 2.88 1.73
CA LEU A 221 -0.52 3.23 2.60
C LEU A 221 0.43 2.06 2.83
N GLY A 222 1.69 2.39 3.10
CA GLY A 222 2.67 1.44 3.59
C GLY A 222 4.07 1.98 3.52
N VAL A 223 4.87 1.66 4.52
CA VAL A 223 6.32 1.89 4.50
C VAL A 223 6.97 0.78 3.67
N THR A 224 7.87 1.14 2.75
CA THR A 224 8.66 0.13 2.03
C THR A 224 9.91 -0.22 2.84
N GLU A 225 10.37 -1.47 2.71
CA GLU A 225 11.57 -1.99 3.39
C GLU A 225 11.62 -1.61 4.88
N ALA A 226 10.57 -1.97 5.63
CA ALA A 226 10.45 -1.56 7.02
C ALA A 226 11.47 -2.29 7.93
N GLY A 227 11.96 -3.45 7.49
CA GLY A 227 12.98 -4.25 8.17
C GLY A 227 12.41 -5.51 8.83
N THR A 228 13.16 -6.04 9.80
CA THR A 228 12.74 -7.19 10.62
C THR A 228 11.51 -6.86 11.45
N THR A 229 10.80 -7.86 11.95
CA THR A 229 9.49 -7.71 12.64
C THR A 229 9.49 -6.63 13.72
N ARG A 230 10.50 -6.58 14.59
CA ARG A 230 10.55 -5.56 15.65
C ARG A 230 10.65 -4.14 15.08
N ILE A 231 11.63 -3.89 14.21
CA ILE A 231 11.91 -2.56 13.67
C ILE A 231 10.82 -2.15 12.68
N GLY A 232 10.42 -3.07 11.82
CA GLY A 232 9.41 -2.87 10.80
C GLY A 232 8.03 -2.59 11.38
N THR A 233 7.66 -3.23 12.51
CA THR A 233 6.44 -2.91 13.24
C THR A 233 6.44 -1.48 13.74
N ILE A 234 7.50 -1.06 14.44
CA ILE A 234 7.59 0.31 14.97
C ILE A 234 7.53 1.33 13.83
N LYS A 235 8.35 1.12 12.80
CA LYS A 235 8.43 2.02 11.64
C LYS A 235 7.11 2.13 10.89
N SER A 236 6.41 1.00 10.70
CA SER A 236 5.11 0.97 10.06
C SER A 236 4.02 1.60 10.92
N ALA A 237 4.02 1.36 12.24
CA ALA A 237 3.08 1.99 13.16
C ALA A 237 3.24 3.52 13.18
N VAL A 238 4.47 4.03 13.19
CA VAL A 238 4.73 5.48 13.12
C VAL A 238 4.26 6.03 11.77
N GLY A 239 4.66 5.43 10.64
CA GLY A 239 4.32 5.97 9.32
C GLY A 239 2.84 5.85 8.96
N ILE A 240 2.29 4.64 9.03
CA ILE A 240 0.90 4.35 8.68
C ILE A 240 -0.04 4.97 9.73
N GLY A 241 0.27 4.81 11.03
CA GLY A 241 -0.57 5.30 12.11
C GLY A 241 -0.71 6.83 12.12
N THR A 242 0.34 7.58 11.79
CA THR A 242 0.27 9.04 11.65
C THR A 242 -0.71 9.47 10.56
N LEU A 243 -0.62 8.88 9.37
CA LEU A 243 -1.52 9.22 8.27
C LEU A 243 -2.96 8.79 8.56
N LEU A 244 -3.14 7.62 9.16
CA LEU A 244 -4.46 7.12 9.52
C LEU A 244 -5.14 7.96 10.61
N SER A 245 -4.38 8.45 11.60
CA SER A 245 -4.94 9.35 12.63
C SER A 245 -5.39 10.68 12.03
N GLU A 246 -4.74 11.13 10.95
CA GLU A 246 -5.15 12.27 10.10
C GLU A 246 -6.30 11.94 9.14
N GLY A 247 -6.80 10.70 9.14
CA GLY A 247 -7.88 10.26 8.25
C GLY A 247 -7.44 9.99 6.80
N ILE A 248 -6.14 10.01 6.53
CA ILE A 248 -5.53 9.71 5.23
C ILE A 248 -5.30 8.21 5.14
N GLY A 249 -5.78 7.57 4.07
CA GLY A 249 -5.60 6.14 3.81
C GLY A 249 -6.92 5.39 3.67
N ASP A 250 -6.95 4.50 2.68
CA ASP A 250 -8.13 3.72 2.31
C ASP A 250 -7.86 2.22 2.33
N THR A 251 -6.59 1.84 2.27
CA THR A 251 -6.11 0.48 2.48
C THR A 251 -4.65 0.53 2.92
N ILE A 252 -4.19 -0.47 3.68
CA ILE A 252 -2.82 -0.51 4.19
C ILE A 252 -2.12 -1.82 3.82
N ARG A 253 -0.78 -1.77 3.76
CA ARG A 253 0.09 -2.93 3.84
C ARG A 253 1.31 -2.60 4.70
N VAL A 254 1.57 -3.42 5.71
CA VAL A 254 2.83 -3.47 6.45
C VAL A 254 3.82 -4.31 5.63
N SER A 255 5.08 -3.88 5.51
CA SER A 255 6.09 -4.62 4.73
C SER A 255 7.21 -5.12 5.64
N LEU A 256 7.17 -6.39 6.03
CA LEU A 256 8.14 -6.99 6.98
C LEU A 256 9.04 -8.02 6.30
N THR A 257 10.26 -8.15 6.80
CA THR A 257 11.13 -9.29 6.50
C THR A 257 10.74 -10.49 7.38
N ASP A 258 9.48 -10.94 7.30
CA ASP A 258 8.90 -12.07 8.05
C ASP A 258 7.67 -12.66 7.32
N GLU A 259 7.05 -13.72 7.80
CA GLU A 259 5.87 -14.32 7.15
C GLU A 259 4.74 -13.31 6.89
N PRO A 260 4.00 -13.40 5.76
CA PRO A 260 2.89 -12.50 5.44
C PRO A 260 1.84 -12.35 6.54
N VAL A 261 1.63 -13.42 7.32
CA VAL A 261 0.74 -13.42 8.48
C VAL A 261 1.14 -12.35 9.50
N LYS A 262 2.44 -12.13 9.73
CA LYS A 262 2.92 -11.07 10.62
C LYS A 262 2.65 -9.67 10.09
N GLU A 263 2.70 -9.47 8.77
CA GLU A 263 2.29 -8.20 8.15
C GLU A 263 0.80 -7.90 8.44
N ILE A 264 -0.06 -8.92 8.39
CA ILE A 264 -1.50 -8.81 8.63
C ILE A 264 -1.79 -8.52 10.11
N GLU A 265 -1.18 -9.27 11.02
CA GLU A 265 -1.32 -9.08 12.47
C GLU A 265 -1.00 -7.63 12.87
N VAL A 266 0.15 -7.12 12.40
CA VAL A 266 0.58 -5.73 12.67
C VAL A 266 -0.36 -4.71 12.02
N GLY A 267 -0.79 -4.93 10.78
CA GLY A 267 -1.72 -4.03 10.10
C GLY A 267 -3.06 -3.92 10.84
N LYS A 268 -3.59 -5.06 11.30
CA LYS A 268 -4.84 -5.10 12.09
C LYS A 268 -4.67 -4.43 13.45
N GLU A 269 -3.52 -4.61 14.10
CA GLU A 269 -3.22 -3.93 15.35
C GLU A 269 -3.18 -2.41 15.18
N ILE A 270 -2.51 -1.90 14.13
CA ILE A 270 -2.49 -0.46 13.83
C ILE A 270 -3.91 0.10 13.66
N LEU A 271 -4.79 -0.61 12.93
CA LEU A 271 -6.19 -0.20 12.79
C LEU A 271 -6.95 -0.26 14.12
N ARG A 272 -6.72 -1.29 14.94
CA ARG A 272 -7.34 -1.45 16.26
C ARG A 272 -6.94 -0.32 17.20
N SER A 273 -5.65 0.00 17.30
CA SER A 273 -5.14 1.07 18.17
C SER A 273 -5.69 2.46 17.83
N LEU A 274 -6.20 2.66 16.60
CA LEU A 274 -6.83 3.90 16.16
C LEU A 274 -8.37 3.84 16.16
N GLY A 275 -8.97 2.74 16.62
CA GLY A 275 -10.43 2.55 16.61
C GLY A 275 -11.03 2.43 15.19
N LEU A 276 -10.21 2.06 14.20
CA LEU A 276 -10.60 1.95 12.78
C LEU A 276 -10.98 0.50 12.39
N ALA A 277 -10.75 -0.48 13.26
CA ALA A 277 -11.15 -1.85 13.07
C ALA A 277 -12.67 -2.03 13.26
N THR A 278 -13.32 -2.76 12.35
CA THR A 278 -14.80 -2.86 12.31
C THR A 278 -15.41 -3.77 13.37
N ARG A 279 -14.65 -4.70 13.96
CA ARG A 279 -15.06 -5.59 15.06
C ARG A 279 -13.82 -6.09 15.78
N ASN A 280 -13.77 -6.06 17.13
CA ASN A 280 -12.98 -6.96 18.00
C ASN A 280 -13.11 -6.59 19.49
N VAL A 281 -12.83 -7.56 20.37
CA VAL A 281 -12.57 -7.34 21.81
C VAL A 281 -11.13 -6.82 21.96
N GLU A 282 -10.95 -5.74 22.71
CA GLU A 282 -9.65 -5.21 23.08
C GLU A 282 -9.41 -5.48 24.56
N LEU A 283 -8.31 -6.16 24.88
CA LEU A 283 -7.89 -6.39 26.26
C LEU A 283 -6.83 -5.36 26.62
N ILE A 284 -7.17 -4.44 27.51
CA ILE A 284 -6.27 -3.38 27.98
C ILE A 284 -5.78 -3.76 29.37
N ALA A 285 -4.50 -4.10 29.46
CA ALA A 285 -3.84 -4.37 30.74
C ALA A 285 -3.13 -3.11 31.25
N CYS A 286 -3.14 -2.92 32.57
CA CYS A 286 -2.30 -1.92 33.21
C CYS A 286 -0.82 -2.27 32.98
N PRO A 287 0.07 -1.30 32.71
CA PRO A 287 1.53 -1.52 32.72
C PRO A 287 2.06 -2.12 34.03
N THR A 288 1.24 -2.15 35.08
CA THR A 288 1.55 -2.43 36.49
C THR A 288 2.44 -1.35 37.12
N CYS A 289 2.52 -1.36 38.45
CA CYS A 289 3.48 -0.55 39.21
C CYS A 289 3.65 -1.17 40.60
N GLY A 290 4.40 -0.53 41.50
CA GLY A 290 4.58 -0.97 42.89
C GLY A 290 3.29 -1.06 43.72
N ARG A 291 2.12 -0.75 43.14
CA ARG A 291 0.78 -0.94 43.72
C ARG A 291 0.11 -2.23 43.24
N LEU A 292 0.80 -3.08 42.49
CA LEU A 292 0.23 -4.32 41.99
C LEU A 292 0.03 -5.30 43.16
N GLU A 293 -1.22 -5.63 43.44
CA GLU A 293 -1.61 -6.53 44.53
C GLU A 293 -2.02 -7.93 44.03
N VAL A 294 -2.06 -8.12 42.71
CA VAL A 294 -2.49 -9.37 42.04
C VAL A 294 -1.52 -9.76 40.93
N ASP A 295 -1.40 -11.05 40.64
CA ASP A 295 -0.62 -11.52 39.49
C ASP A 295 -1.38 -11.26 38.18
N LEU A 296 -1.17 -10.07 37.61
CA LEU A 296 -1.80 -9.69 36.35
C LEU A 296 -1.28 -10.50 35.15
N PHE A 297 -0.11 -11.15 35.25
CA PHE A 297 0.44 -11.93 34.14
C PHE A 297 -0.16 -13.34 34.07
N GLY A 298 -0.75 -13.82 35.17
CA GLY A 298 -1.40 -15.13 35.26
C GLY A 298 -2.92 -15.13 35.02
N ILE A 299 -3.54 -13.96 34.80
CA ILE A 299 -4.98 -13.76 34.53
C ILE A 299 -5.20 -13.54 33.03
#